data_AF-A0A2V8JNW6-F1
#
_entry.id   AF-A0A2V8JNW6-F1
#
_cell.length_a   1.000
_cell.length_b   1.000
_cell.length_c   1.000
_cell.angle_alpha   90.00
_cell.angle_beta   90.00
_cell.angle_gamma   90.00
#
_symmetry.space_group_name_H-M   'P 1'
#
loop_
_entity.id
_entity.type
_entity.pdbx_description
1 polymer ?
#
loop_
_entity_poly.entity_id
_entity_poly.type
_entity_poly.pdbx_seq_one_letter_code
_entity_poly.pdbx_strand_id
1 'polypeptide(L)'
;MEDGDWNETLALAKNVHEREVLWQLLGIYADGMAAIENIYKLNPKSELLPLLVVREVNKTEHDWTANQDLYRNRLFIRTEVKSDLAAVGTMRLARLKMIADTGNTTKPYLWRLAVGHLLALAGDSRMAETYIAMARKSMPNVPEIQEQARMSQLFARTRAIRSIDRSVEPYLASEFEWLRNSIDSKRGANFRADNLNWWALGYLSQIYQNGSDPVRALMLTDSTASPLYGTVDGIEMILAFKRSPATSFDKFLVKNYKYSIEELQELGAIKLLYSGDLTNAAETFKLAGENAQRELKADPFMIHIKDCHECDFKAPHTKYTKVTFADRMLALSRASQGQGDEAAQASFELANGFYNMSFYGNGREIFDTHHHNFYPDVSSLYYGPVFPSNGNPNSEIVFNMDLAEKYYVQTMNLFSNKENKTKAAFMAAKTEQNRFFDTHRDGKGDQPWTYFKLLKDSYSDTQYYREIINECGTFRAYIAR
;
A
#
# COMPACT_ATOMS: atom_id res chain seq x y z
N MET A 1 -16.78 8.81 -42.49
CA MET A 1 -17.84 9.14 -43.44
C MET A 1 -17.43 10.45 -44.08
N GLU A 2 -17.37 10.50 -45.40
CA GLU A 2 -17.07 11.76 -46.08
C GLU A 2 -18.24 12.72 -45.87
N ASP A 3 -17.98 14.02 -45.74
CA ASP A 3 -19.02 15.02 -45.43
C ASP A 3 -20.16 15.04 -46.47
N GLY A 4 -19.90 14.59 -47.69
CA GLY A 4 -20.88 14.43 -48.78
C GLY A 4 -21.95 13.38 -48.48
N ASP A 5 -21.53 12.13 -48.22
CA ASP A 5 -22.41 11.00 -47.91
C ASP A 5 -23.32 11.28 -46.71
N TRP A 6 -22.80 12.01 -45.72
CA TRP A 6 -23.55 12.39 -44.53
C TRP A 6 -24.69 13.36 -44.85
N ASN A 7 -24.42 14.36 -45.68
CA ASN A 7 -25.43 15.34 -46.09
C ASN A 7 -26.52 14.70 -46.96
N GLU A 8 -26.16 13.78 -47.86
CA GLU A 8 -27.14 12.99 -48.62
C GLU A 8 -28.01 12.14 -47.71
N THR A 9 -27.41 11.47 -46.72
CA THR A 9 -28.14 10.68 -45.73
C THR A 9 -29.11 11.53 -44.91
N LEU A 10 -28.70 12.74 -44.48
CA LEU A 10 -29.58 13.69 -43.79
C LEU A 10 -30.73 14.19 -44.66
N ALA A 11 -30.51 14.32 -45.98
CA ALA A 11 -31.53 14.74 -46.92
C ALA A 11 -32.65 13.68 -47.12
N LEU A 12 -32.35 12.40 -46.88
CA LEU A 12 -33.32 11.32 -46.93
C LEU A 12 -34.30 11.31 -45.74
N ALA A 13 -33.97 12.01 -44.65
CA ALA A 13 -34.82 12.09 -43.46
C ALA A 13 -36.09 12.92 -43.72
N LYS A 14 -37.24 12.31 -43.48
CA LYS A 14 -38.59 12.83 -43.82
C LYS A 14 -39.09 13.88 -42.84
N ASN A 15 -38.54 13.90 -41.61
CA ASN A 15 -38.96 14.82 -40.56
C ASN A 15 -37.77 15.18 -39.65
N VAL A 16 -37.99 16.16 -38.77
CA VAL A 16 -36.96 16.64 -37.83
C VAL A 16 -36.47 15.52 -36.92
N HIS A 17 -37.36 14.66 -36.43
CA HIS A 17 -36.99 13.58 -35.52
C HIS A 17 -36.05 12.54 -36.18
N GLU A 18 -36.30 12.15 -37.43
CA GLU A 18 -35.40 11.27 -38.18
C GLU A 18 -34.00 11.88 -38.33
N ARG A 19 -33.90 13.20 -38.54
CA ARG A 19 -32.60 13.90 -38.54
C ARG A 19 -31.93 13.87 -37.16
N GLU A 20 -32.70 14.07 -36.09
CA GLU A 20 -32.19 13.95 -34.72
C GLU A 20 -31.62 12.55 -34.44
N VAL A 21 -32.31 11.49 -34.88
CA VAL A 21 -31.88 10.10 -34.73
C VAL A 21 -30.58 9.83 -35.49
N LEU A 22 -30.48 10.29 -36.74
CA LEU A 22 -29.24 10.18 -37.52
C LEU A 22 -28.08 10.83 -36.75
N TRP A 23 -28.24 12.09 -36.33
CA TRP A 23 -27.21 12.77 -35.54
C TRP A 23 -26.88 12.02 -34.25
N GLN A 24 -27.87 11.44 -33.56
CA GLN A 24 -27.62 10.67 -32.34
C GLN A 24 -26.77 9.43 -32.62
N LEU A 25 -27.05 8.70 -33.71
CA LEU A 25 -26.24 7.55 -34.13
C LEU A 25 -24.79 7.99 -34.41
N LEU A 26 -24.59 9.08 -35.17
CA LEU A 26 -23.26 9.63 -35.38
C LEU A 26 -22.57 9.99 -34.06
N GLY A 27 -23.30 10.60 -33.11
CA GLY A 27 -22.76 10.98 -31.80
C GLY A 27 -22.39 9.80 -30.91
N ILE A 28 -23.11 8.69 -31.03
CA ILE A 28 -22.80 7.46 -30.31
C ILE A 28 -21.50 6.84 -30.86
N TYR A 29 -21.31 6.81 -32.18
CA TYR A 29 -20.21 6.08 -32.83
C TYR A 29 -18.95 6.90 -33.10
N ALA A 30 -19.07 8.21 -33.33
CA ALA A 30 -17.97 9.05 -33.81
C ALA A 30 -17.86 10.37 -33.05
N ASP A 31 -18.78 11.32 -33.30
CA ASP A 31 -18.65 12.70 -32.83
C ASP A 31 -19.85 13.15 -32.00
N GLY A 32 -19.74 12.96 -30.68
CA GLY A 32 -20.80 13.28 -29.74
C GLY A 32 -21.06 14.78 -29.61
N MET A 33 -20.04 15.63 -29.76
CA MET A 33 -20.22 17.08 -29.67
C MET A 33 -20.92 17.64 -30.91
N ALA A 34 -20.53 17.22 -32.11
CA ALA A 34 -21.23 17.60 -33.33
C ALA A 34 -22.70 17.14 -33.30
N ALA A 35 -22.96 15.93 -32.80
CA ALA A 35 -24.32 15.43 -32.62
C ALA A 35 -25.14 16.29 -31.64
N ILE A 36 -24.58 16.60 -30.47
CA ILE A 36 -25.23 17.47 -29.48
C ILE A 36 -25.57 18.82 -30.09
N GLU A 37 -24.62 19.47 -30.76
CA GLU A 37 -24.83 20.80 -31.33
C GLU A 37 -25.91 20.81 -32.41
N ASN A 38 -25.92 19.81 -33.30
CA ASN A 38 -26.90 19.74 -34.38
C ASN A 38 -28.30 19.34 -33.89
N ILE A 39 -28.42 18.37 -33.00
CA ILE A 39 -29.71 18.01 -32.40
C ILE A 39 -30.27 19.21 -31.61
N TYR A 40 -29.44 19.91 -30.82
CA TYR A 40 -29.88 21.06 -30.05
C TYR A 40 -30.38 22.22 -30.94
N LYS A 41 -29.71 22.48 -32.07
CA LYS A 41 -30.16 23.48 -33.07
C LYS A 41 -31.52 23.10 -33.68
N LEU A 42 -31.72 21.82 -33.99
CA LEU A 42 -32.97 21.32 -34.56
C LEU A 42 -34.12 21.34 -33.55
N ASN A 43 -33.85 20.86 -32.33
CA ASN A 43 -34.83 20.70 -31.28
C ASN A 43 -34.13 20.71 -29.90
N PRO A 44 -34.11 21.87 -29.20
CA PRO A 44 -33.54 21.98 -27.87
C PRO A 44 -34.16 21.00 -26.85
N LYS A 45 -35.40 20.56 -27.09
CA LYS A 45 -36.16 19.64 -26.25
C LYS A 45 -36.14 18.19 -26.78
N SER A 46 -35.17 17.81 -27.59
CA SER A 46 -35.06 16.40 -28.01
C SER A 46 -34.72 15.48 -26.84
N GLU A 47 -35.47 14.39 -26.68
CA GLU A 47 -35.21 13.33 -25.68
C GLU A 47 -33.97 12.48 -26.03
N LEU A 48 -33.33 12.73 -27.19
CA LEU A 48 -32.12 12.05 -27.63
C LEU A 48 -30.84 12.66 -27.05
N LEU A 49 -30.90 13.93 -26.62
CA LEU A 49 -29.77 14.68 -26.08
C LEU A 49 -29.22 14.16 -24.73
N PRO A 50 -30.05 13.74 -23.74
CA PRO A 50 -29.57 13.27 -22.43
C PRO A 50 -28.53 12.15 -22.49
N LEU A 51 -28.69 11.20 -23.42
CA LEU A 51 -27.72 10.11 -23.58
C LEU A 51 -26.36 10.64 -24.04
N LEU A 52 -26.36 11.57 -25.01
CA LEU A 52 -25.12 12.11 -25.58
C LEU A 52 -24.33 12.91 -24.54
N VAL A 53 -24.98 13.77 -23.75
CA VAL A 53 -24.27 14.55 -22.72
C VAL A 53 -23.66 13.65 -21.63
N VAL A 54 -24.34 12.58 -21.23
CA VAL A 54 -23.78 11.61 -20.26
C VAL A 54 -22.57 10.88 -20.86
N ARG A 55 -22.63 10.50 -22.14
CA ARG A 55 -21.49 9.88 -22.84
C ARG A 55 -20.30 10.83 -22.93
N GLU A 56 -20.52 12.11 -23.21
CA GLU A 56 -19.44 13.10 -23.24
C GLU A 56 -18.80 13.33 -21.87
N VAL A 57 -19.58 13.27 -20.78
CA VAL A 57 -19.01 13.26 -19.42
C VAL A 57 -18.12 12.04 -19.21
N ASN A 58 -18.61 10.83 -19.51
CA ASN A 58 -17.82 9.60 -19.33
C ASN A 58 -16.52 9.60 -20.17
N LYS A 59 -16.57 10.07 -21.42
CA LYS A 59 -15.36 10.23 -22.27
C LYS A 59 -14.38 11.19 -21.61
N THR A 60 -14.88 12.30 -21.08
CA THR A 60 -14.04 13.30 -20.41
C THR A 60 -13.42 12.78 -19.11
N GLU A 61 -14.16 12.00 -18.31
CA GLU A 61 -13.63 11.33 -17.12
C GLU A 61 -12.48 10.38 -17.48
N HIS A 62 -12.61 9.63 -18.59
CA HIS A 62 -11.56 8.74 -19.09
C HIS A 62 -10.31 9.53 -19.53
N ASP A 63 -10.49 10.55 -20.38
CA ASP A 63 -9.40 11.41 -20.85
C ASP A 63 -8.66 12.08 -19.68
N TRP A 64 -9.41 12.57 -18.69
CA TRP A 64 -8.85 13.21 -17.51
C TRP A 64 -8.09 12.22 -16.62
N THR A 65 -8.64 11.02 -16.39
CA THR A 65 -7.99 9.98 -15.58
C THR A 65 -6.69 9.52 -16.23
N ALA A 66 -6.69 9.27 -17.55
CA ALA A 66 -5.49 8.92 -18.29
C ALA A 66 -4.40 10.01 -18.18
N ASN A 67 -4.80 11.29 -18.20
CA ASN A 67 -3.88 12.41 -17.99
C ASN A 67 -3.31 12.46 -16.56
N GLN A 68 -4.11 12.12 -15.54
CA GLN A 68 -3.66 12.01 -14.15
C GLN A 68 -2.69 10.85 -13.94
N ASP A 69 -2.93 9.71 -14.60
CA ASP A 69 -2.03 8.56 -14.53
C ASP A 69 -0.66 8.88 -15.17
N LEU A 70 -0.63 9.62 -16.28
CA LEU A 70 0.61 10.15 -16.86
C LEU A 70 1.37 11.06 -15.89
N TYR A 71 0.64 11.92 -15.17
CA TYR A 71 1.24 12.80 -14.15
C TYR A 71 1.88 12.01 -13.00
N ARG A 72 1.24 10.91 -12.56
CA ARG A 72 1.68 10.08 -11.44
C ARG A 72 2.79 9.07 -11.82
N ASN A 73 2.69 8.45 -12.99
CA ASN A 73 3.51 7.30 -13.40
C ASN A 73 4.53 7.65 -14.48
N ARG A 74 5.22 8.81 -14.38
CA ARG A 74 6.16 9.37 -15.38
C ARG A 74 7.31 8.46 -15.88
N LEU A 75 7.34 7.19 -15.51
CA LEU A 75 8.44 6.27 -15.75
C LEU A 75 8.50 5.73 -17.18
N PHE A 76 7.44 5.77 -18.01
CA PHE A 76 7.49 5.06 -19.31
C PHE A 76 6.76 5.67 -20.53
N ILE A 77 6.20 6.89 -20.46
CA ILE A 77 5.41 7.43 -21.59
C ILE A 77 5.88 8.84 -21.99
N ARG A 78 6.25 9.01 -23.27
CA ARG A 78 6.68 10.28 -23.91
C ARG A 78 5.51 11.25 -24.22
N THR A 79 4.35 11.09 -23.60
CA THR A 79 3.19 11.95 -23.87
C THR A 79 3.21 13.14 -22.92
N GLU A 80 3.01 14.35 -23.45
CA GLU A 80 2.94 15.56 -22.64
C GLU A 80 1.69 15.56 -21.74
N VAL A 81 1.89 15.86 -20.46
CA VAL A 81 0.80 16.06 -19.50
C VAL A 81 0.07 17.35 -19.85
N LYS A 82 -1.24 17.25 -20.09
CA LYS A 82 -2.10 18.40 -20.38
C LYS A 82 -2.55 19.07 -19.08
N SER A 83 -2.90 20.36 -19.16
CA SER A 83 -3.64 21.01 -18.07
C SER A 83 -5.02 20.35 -17.92
N ASP A 84 -5.59 20.42 -16.72
CA ASP A 84 -6.91 19.84 -16.43
C ASP A 84 -8.01 20.36 -17.37
N LEU A 85 -8.02 21.67 -17.64
CA LEU A 85 -8.95 22.28 -18.60
C LEU A 85 -8.73 21.76 -20.03
N ALA A 86 -7.49 21.54 -20.44
CA ALA A 86 -7.17 21.00 -21.76
C ALA A 86 -7.55 19.51 -21.88
N ALA A 87 -7.41 18.73 -20.81
CA ALA A 87 -7.88 17.35 -20.74
C ALA A 87 -9.42 17.26 -20.78
N VAL A 88 -10.12 18.21 -20.14
CA VAL A 88 -11.59 18.33 -20.23
C VAL A 88 -12.07 18.75 -21.62
N GLY A 89 -11.28 19.60 -22.29
CA GLY A 89 -11.60 20.18 -23.59
C GLY A 89 -12.32 21.52 -23.45
N THR A 90 -11.59 22.62 -23.69
CA THR A 90 -12.08 24.00 -23.52
C THR A 90 -13.34 24.28 -24.34
N MET A 91 -13.37 23.86 -25.61
CA MET A 91 -14.52 24.09 -26.48
C MET A 91 -15.73 23.24 -26.05
N ARG A 92 -15.51 21.96 -25.69
CA ARG A 92 -16.54 21.06 -25.15
C ARG A 92 -17.23 21.72 -23.95
N LEU A 93 -16.44 22.12 -22.96
CA LEU A 93 -16.95 22.75 -21.74
C LEU A 93 -17.73 24.04 -22.05
N ALA A 94 -17.19 24.92 -22.89
CA ALA A 94 -17.85 26.17 -23.26
C ALA A 94 -19.21 25.94 -23.94
N ARG A 95 -19.29 24.96 -24.85
CA ARG A 95 -20.53 24.62 -25.58
C ARG A 95 -21.58 24.00 -24.67
N LEU A 96 -21.20 23.03 -23.83
CA LEU A 96 -22.12 22.41 -22.88
C LEU A 96 -22.61 23.42 -21.84
N LYS A 97 -21.75 24.33 -21.39
CA LYS A 97 -22.11 25.43 -20.49
C LYS A 97 -23.17 26.35 -21.11
N MET A 98 -23.00 26.74 -22.38
CA MET A 98 -23.99 27.57 -23.09
C MET A 98 -25.37 26.90 -23.16
N ILE A 99 -25.43 25.60 -23.43
CA ILE A 99 -26.70 24.84 -23.42
C ILE A 99 -27.30 24.80 -22.00
N ALA A 100 -26.48 24.51 -20.98
CA ALA A 100 -26.92 24.44 -19.58
C ALA A 100 -27.46 25.79 -19.06
N ASP A 101 -26.84 26.90 -19.47
CA ASP A 101 -27.23 28.26 -19.11
C ASP A 101 -28.56 28.66 -19.75
N THR A 102 -28.80 28.23 -20.99
CA THR A 102 -30.07 28.51 -21.70
C THR A 102 -31.25 27.81 -21.02
N GLY A 103 -31.04 26.62 -20.43
CA GLY A 103 -32.02 25.96 -19.56
C GLY A 103 -33.29 25.46 -20.26
N ASN A 104 -33.33 25.42 -21.58
CA ASN A 104 -34.52 25.09 -22.39
C ASN A 104 -34.60 23.61 -22.84
N THR A 105 -33.69 22.76 -22.36
CA THR A 105 -33.67 21.31 -22.66
C THR A 105 -34.75 20.53 -21.89
N THR A 106 -35.03 19.27 -22.25
CA THR A 106 -35.99 18.40 -21.53
C THR A 106 -35.58 18.08 -20.09
N LYS A 107 -34.27 18.01 -19.83
CA LYS A 107 -33.70 17.74 -18.49
C LYS A 107 -32.65 18.79 -18.10
N PRO A 108 -33.03 20.06 -17.83
CA PRO A 108 -32.07 21.14 -17.56
C PRO A 108 -31.13 20.84 -16.39
N TYR A 109 -31.60 20.09 -15.38
CA TYR A 109 -30.78 19.66 -14.25
C TYR A 109 -29.60 18.79 -14.68
N LEU A 110 -29.76 17.94 -15.69
CA LEU A 110 -28.73 17.00 -16.15
C LEU A 110 -27.57 17.76 -16.79
N TRP A 111 -27.88 18.77 -17.62
CA TRP A 111 -26.88 19.63 -18.24
C TRP A 111 -26.11 20.45 -17.23
N ARG A 112 -26.82 21.02 -16.25
CA ARG A 112 -26.19 21.75 -15.14
C ARG A 112 -25.30 20.84 -14.31
N LEU A 113 -25.74 19.61 -14.01
CA LEU A 113 -24.92 18.65 -13.29
C LEU A 113 -23.68 18.24 -14.09
N ALA A 114 -23.84 17.96 -15.39
CA ALA A 114 -22.74 17.63 -16.29
C ALA A 114 -21.70 18.76 -16.34
N VAL A 115 -22.14 20.00 -16.57
CA VAL A 115 -21.25 21.18 -16.60
C VAL A 115 -20.58 21.40 -15.24
N GLY A 116 -21.30 21.24 -14.13
CA GLY A 116 -20.73 21.33 -12.80
C GLY A 116 -19.63 20.29 -12.56
N HIS A 117 -19.85 19.04 -12.97
CA HIS A 117 -18.84 17.99 -12.88
C HIS A 117 -17.62 18.27 -13.79
N LEU A 118 -17.83 18.70 -15.03
CA LEU A 118 -16.74 19.05 -15.95
C LEU A 118 -15.92 20.26 -15.48
N LEU A 119 -16.55 21.25 -14.84
CA LEU A 119 -15.87 22.37 -14.20
C LEU A 119 -14.98 21.89 -13.04
N ALA A 120 -15.47 20.94 -12.23
CA ALA A 120 -14.68 20.33 -11.19
C ALA A 120 -13.47 19.59 -11.79
N LEU A 121 -13.67 18.82 -12.87
CA LEU A 121 -12.58 18.16 -13.61
C LEU A 121 -11.58 19.15 -14.19
N ALA A 122 -12.03 20.33 -14.61
CA ALA A 122 -11.18 21.39 -15.15
C ALA A 122 -10.44 22.20 -14.05
N GLY A 123 -10.74 21.96 -12.78
CA GLY A 123 -10.13 22.65 -11.63
C GLY A 123 -10.87 23.91 -11.16
N ASP A 124 -12.02 24.25 -11.75
CA ASP A 124 -12.87 25.37 -11.30
C ASP A 124 -13.93 24.87 -10.31
N SER A 125 -13.48 24.54 -9.10
CA SER A 125 -14.35 24.02 -8.04
C SER A 125 -15.45 25.01 -7.66
N ARG A 126 -15.19 26.32 -7.68
CA ARG A 126 -16.19 27.33 -7.28
C ARG A 126 -17.37 27.38 -8.26
N MET A 127 -17.09 27.41 -9.56
CA MET A 127 -18.15 27.36 -10.56
C MET A 127 -18.82 25.99 -10.58
N ALA A 128 -18.06 24.90 -10.37
CA ALA A 128 -18.64 23.56 -10.24
C ALA A 128 -19.75 23.51 -9.18
N GLU A 129 -19.48 23.99 -7.97
CA GLU A 129 -20.48 24.03 -6.90
C GLU A 129 -21.72 24.84 -7.27
N THR A 130 -21.52 25.96 -7.98
CA THR A 130 -22.63 26.82 -8.44
C THR A 130 -23.57 26.05 -9.37
N TYR A 131 -23.02 25.36 -10.37
CA TYR A 131 -23.82 24.57 -11.31
C TYR A 131 -24.47 23.35 -10.67
N ILE A 132 -23.75 22.66 -9.77
CA ILE A 132 -24.30 21.51 -9.04
C ILE A 132 -25.47 21.95 -8.15
N ALA A 133 -25.34 23.09 -7.45
CA ALA A 133 -26.44 23.65 -6.67
C ALA A 133 -27.65 24.01 -7.53
N MET A 134 -27.43 24.58 -8.72
CA MET A 134 -28.52 24.84 -9.68
C MET A 134 -29.20 23.56 -10.16
N ALA A 135 -28.43 22.50 -10.43
CA ALA A 135 -28.99 21.20 -10.79
C ALA A 135 -29.85 20.62 -9.67
N ARG A 136 -29.36 20.67 -8.42
CA ARG A 136 -30.04 20.12 -7.23
C ARG A 136 -31.40 20.76 -6.95
N LYS A 137 -31.60 22.02 -7.34
CA LYS A 137 -32.89 22.72 -7.20
C LYS A 137 -34.00 22.17 -8.11
N SER A 138 -33.66 21.53 -9.23
CA SER A 138 -34.64 21.11 -10.25
C SER A 138 -34.54 19.63 -10.65
N MET A 139 -33.64 18.86 -10.03
CA MET A 139 -33.53 17.43 -10.31
C MET A 139 -34.66 16.64 -9.63
N PRO A 140 -35.09 15.51 -10.23
CA PRO A 140 -36.13 14.68 -9.64
C PRO A 140 -35.65 14.03 -8.34
N ASN A 141 -36.61 13.61 -7.50
CA ASN A 141 -36.34 12.83 -6.30
C ASN A 141 -36.08 11.34 -6.63
N VAL A 142 -35.02 11.10 -7.40
CA VAL A 142 -34.55 9.77 -7.80
C VAL A 142 -33.21 9.53 -7.11
N PRO A 143 -33.07 8.48 -6.27
CA PRO A 143 -31.88 8.24 -5.47
C PRO A 143 -30.58 8.33 -6.28
N GLU A 144 -30.49 7.65 -7.41
CA GLU A 144 -29.29 7.57 -8.25
C GLU A 144 -28.84 8.95 -8.76
N ILE A 145 -29.81 9.83 -9.08
CA ILE A 145 -29.53 11.19 -9.55
C ILE A 145 -29.05 12.06 -8.37
N GLN A 146 -29.66 11.93 -7.20
CA GLN A 146 -29.25 12.64 -6.00
C GLN A 146 -27.85 12.22 -5.55
N GLU A 147 -27.55 10.92 -5.59
CA GLU A 147 -26.23 10.38 -5.28
C GLU A 147 -25.17 10.89 -6.26
N GLN A 148 -25.43 10.90 -7.58
CA GLN A 148 -24.51 11.44 -8.58
C GLN A 148 -24.21 12.94 -8.34
N ALA A 149 -25.22 13.73 -7.98
CA ALA A 149 -25.04 15.12 -7.64
C ALA A 149 -24.21 15.32 -6.37
N ARG A 150 -24.45 14.49 -5.35
CA ARG A 150 -23.69 14.49 -4.10
C ARG A 150 -22.23 14.09 -4.31
N MET A 151 -21.97 13.04 -5.11
CA MET A 151 -20.62 12.62 -5.50
C MET A 151 -19.88 13.73 -6.26
N SER A 152 -20.55 14.40 -7.21
CA SER A 152 -19.93 15.52 -7.96
C SER A 152 -19.61 16.70 -7.05
N GLN A 153 -20.48 16.97 -6.07
CA GLN A 153 -20.27 18.02 -5.07
C GLN A 153 -19.07 17.71 -4.15
N LEU A 154 -18.97 16.47 -3.68
CA LEU A 154 -17.84 16.00 -2.86
C LEU A 154 -16.54 16.12 -3.65
N PHE A 155 -16.51 15.63 -4.89
CA PHE A 155 -15.35 15.75 -5.78
C PHE A 155 -14.89 17.21 -5.94
N ALA A 156 -15.82 18.12 -6.27
CA ALA A 156 -15.52 19.54 -6.45
C ALA A 156 -14.92 20.18 -5.19
N ARG A 157 -15.53 19.92 -4.03
CA ARG A 157 -15.08 20.46 -2.74
C ARG A 157 -13.75 19.88 -2.29
N THR A 158 -13.57 18.56 -2.40
CA THR A 158 -12.28 17.93 -2.08
C THR A 158 -11.17 18.50 -2.94
N ARG A 159 -11.40 18.68 -4.25
CA ARG A 159 -10.42 19.27 -5.17
C ARG A 159 -10.07 20.73 -4.85
N ALA A 160 -10.99 21.48 -4.23
CA ALA A 160 -10.75 22.87 -3.84
C ALA A 160 -9.75 22.99 -2.69
N ILE A 161 -9.58 21.93 -1.89
CA ILE A 161 -8.66 21.89 -0.75
C ILE A 161 -7.24 21.81 -1.32
N ARG A 162 -6.38 22.76 -0.96
CA ARG A 162 -4.97 22.84 -1.42
C ARG A 162 -3.95 22.75 -0.28
N SER A 163 -4.41 22.89 0.96
CA SER A 163 -3.65 22.77 2.20
C SER A 163 -4.56 22.23 3.29
N ILE A 164 -4.01 21.80 4.42
CA ILE A 164 -4.81 21.38 5.57
C ILE A 164 -5.74 22.52 5.97
N ASP A 165 -7.05 22.25 5.97
CA ASP A 165 -8.10 23.15 6.41
C ASP A 165 -9.01 22.39 7.37
N ARG A 166 -8.89 22.69 8.67
CA ARG A 166 -9.68 22.03 9.71
C ARG A 166 -11.16 22.42 9.66
N SER A 167 -11.52 23.54 9.02
CA SER A 167 -12.91 23.99 8.95
C SER A 167 -13.79 23.12 8.04
N VAL A 168 -13.19 22.46 7.04
CA VAL A 168 -13.90 21.57 6.11
C VAL A 168 -13.99 20.12 6.60
N GLU A 169 -13.23 19.74 7.62
CA GLU A 169 -13.18 18.39 8.17
C GLU A 169 -14.55 17.81 8.58
N PRO A 170 -15.45 18.56 9.26
CA PRO A 170 -16.77 18.04 9.59
C PRO A 170 -17.61 17.68 8.35
N TYR A 171 -17.47 18.46 7.28
CA TYR A 171 -18.13 18.17 6.01
C TYR A 171 -17.56 16.89 5.38
N LEU A 172 -16.22 16.78 5.31
CA LEU A 172 -15.57 15.58 4.76
C LEU A 172 -15.95 14.32 5.54
N ALA A 173 -15.94 14.37 6.87
CA ALA A 173 -16.33 13.24 7.72
C ALA A 173 -17.75 12.77 7.41
N SER A 174 -18.71 13.69 7.29
CA SER A 174 -20.10 13.35 6.99
C SER A 174 -20.27 12.78 5.58
N GLU A 175 -19.61 13.36 4.58
CA GLU A 175 -19.74 12.92 3.20
C GLU A 175 -19.06 11.58 2.93
N PHE A 176 -17.87 11.34 3.50
CA PHE A 176 -17.21 10.05 3.33
C PHE A 176 -17.91 8.93 4.11
N GLU A 177 -18.50 9.23 5.26
CA GLU A 177 -19.35 8.27 5.98
C GLU A 177 -20.55 7.86 5.11
N TRP A 178 -21.22 8.82 4.48
CA TRP A 178 -22.28 8.51 3.52
C TRP A 178 -21.77 7.72 2.31
N LEU A 179 -20.64 8.12 1.72
CA LEU A 179 -20.10 7.48 0.52
C LEU A 179 -19.76 6.02 0.79
N ARG A 180 -19.14 5.72 1.94
CA ARG A 180 -18.86 4.34 2.38
C ARG A 180 -20.12 3.52 2.56
N ASN A 181 -21.14 4.06 3.23
CA ASN A 181 -22.43 3.38 3.38
C ASN A 181 -23.11 3.12 2.01
N SER A 182 -22.97 4.03 1.05
CA SER A 182 -23.45 3.85 -0.32
C SER A 182 -22.70 2.74 -1.07
N ILE A 183 -21.38 2.66 -0.89
CA ILE A 183 -20.54 1.58 -1.44
C ILE A 183 -20.94 0.23 -0.82
N ASP A 184 -21.04 0.15 0.50
CA ASP A 184 -21.35 -1.08 1.22
C ASP A 184 -22.74 -1.63 0.92
N SER A 185 -23.74 -0.75 0.78
CA SER A 185 -25.11 -1.16 0.44
C SER A 185 -25.27 -1.62 -1.02
N LYS A 186 -24.31 -1.30 -1.90
CA LYS A 186 -24.34 -1.59 -3.35
C LYS A 186 -23.09 -2.33 -3.83
N ARG A 187 -22.50 -3.17 -2.98
CA ARG A 187 -21.22 -3.86 -3.23
C ARG A 187 -21.18 -4.50 -4.63
N GLY A 188 -20.12 -4.19 -5.38
CA GLY A 188 -19.89 -4.73 -6.73
C GLY A 188 -20.68 -4.05 -7.85
N ALA A 189 -21.53 -3.07 -7.55
CA ALA A 189 -22.37 -2.38 -8.52
C ALA A 189 -22.11 -0.86 -8.63
N ASN A 190 -21.38 -0.25 -7.67
CA ASN A 190 -21.18 1.21 -7.60
C ASN A 190 -19.73 1.67 -7.83
N PHE A 191 -19.14 1.25 -8.96
CA PHE A 191 -17.76 1.58 -9.35
C PHE A 191 -17.44 3.09 -9.33
N ARG A 192 -18.42 3.96 -9.57
CA ARG A 192 -18.23 5.42 -9.51
C ARG A 192 -17.97 5.90 -8.09
N ALA A 193 -18.72 5.39 -7.11
CA ALA A 193 -18.52 5.72 -5.71
C ALA A 193 -17.17 5.19 -5.21
N ASP A 194 -16.80 3.96 -5.59
CA ASP A 194 -15.49 3.37 -5.28
C ASP A 194 -14.34 4.22 -5.83
N ASN A 195 -14.42 4.60 -7.12
CA ASN A 195 -13.40 5.43 -7.77
C ASN A 195 -13.29 6.81 -7.11
N LEU A 196 -14.42 7.46 -6.78
CA LEU A 196 -14.41 8.73 -6.08
C LEU A 196 -13.78 8.60 -4.70
N ASN A 197 -14.16 7.56 -3.93
CA ASN A 197 -13.64 7.33 -2.59
C ASN A 197 -12.12 7.14 -2.64
N TRP A 198 -11.63 6.26 -3.51
CA TRP A 198 -10.20 6.02 -3.67
C TRP A 198 -9.44 7.28 -4.08
N TRP A 199 -9.92 7.99 -5.11
CA TRP A 199 -9.27 9.21 -5.58
C TRP A 199 -9.23 10.30 -4.52
N ALA A 200 -10.35 10.55 -3.85
CA ALA A 200 -10.50 11.63 -2.90
C ALA A 200 -9.67 11.41 -1.63
N LEU A 201 -9.66 10.18 -1.10
CA LEU A 201 -8.84 9.83 0.05
C LEU A 201 -7.34 9.89 -0.27
N GLY A 202 -6.92 9.42 -1.45
CA GLY A 202 -5.53 9.53 -1.91
C GLY A 202 -5.09 10.99 -2.10
N TYR A 203 -5.95 11.83 -2.69
CA TYR A 203 -5.70 13.27 -2.84
C TYR A 203 -5.56 13.97 -1.49
N LEU A 204 -6.48 13.72 -0.55
CA LEU A 204 -6.39 14.27 0.81
C LEU A 204 -5.15 13.75 1.55
N SER A 205 -4.79 12.48 1.40
CA SER A 205 -3.59 11.92 2.03
C SER A 205 -2.34 12.70 1.63
N GLN A 206 -2.20 13.05 0.35
CA GLN A 206 -1.11 13.91 -0.12
C GLN A 206 -1.15 15.32 0.51
N ILE A 207 -2.33 15.90 0.69
CA ILE A 207 -2.48 17.21 1.35
C ILE A 207 -2.02 17.16 2.81
N TYR A 208 -2.46 16.16 3.57
CA TYR A 208 -2.06 16.00 4.97
C TYR A 208 -0.56 15.67 5.08
N GLN A 209 -0.02 14.87 4.16
CA GLN A 209 1.41 14.57 4.11
C GLN A 209 2.24 15.85 3.85
N ASN A 210 1.85 16.66 2.87
CA ASN A 210 2.52 17.93 2.55
C ASN A 210 2.37 18.97 3.66
N GLY A 211 1.31 18.88 4.46
CA GLY A 211 1.09 19.71 5.64
C GLY A 211 1.71 19.17 6.93
N SER A 212 2.62 18.19 6.84
CA SER A 212 3.32 17.58 8.00
C SER A 212 2.40 16.90 9.02
N ASP A 213 1.28 16.30 8.56
CA ASP A 213 0.38 15.47 9.38
C ASP A 213 0.36 14.02 8.83
N PRO A 214 1.44 13.25 9.07
CA PRO A 214 1.62 11.93 8.47
C PRO A 214 0.63 10.89 9.03
N VAL A 215 0.09 11.09 10.24
CA VAL A 215 -0.86 10.15 10.84
C VAL A 215 -2.21 10.22 10.14
N ARG A 216 -2.76 11.42 9.91
CA ARG A 216 -3.99 11.56 9.12
C ARG A 216 -3.77 11.19 7.66
N ALA A 217 -2.60 11.52 7.10
CA ALA A 217 -2.24 11.08 5.75
C ALA A 217 -2.26 9.55 5.61
N LEU A 218 -1.71 8.84 6.59
CA LEU A 218 -1.75 7.37 6.65
C LEU A 218 -3.18 6.86 6.76
N MET A 219 -3.96 7.31 7.75
CA MET A 219 -5.31 6.78 8.02
C MET A 219 -6.35 7.04 6.91
N LEU A 220 -6.00 7.89 5.93
CA LEU A 220 -6.79 8.09 4.72
C LEU A 220 -6.62 6.95 3.70
N THR A 221 -5.48 6.28 3.67
CA THR A 221 -5.13 5.29 2.62
C THR A 221 -4.72 3.91 3.15
N ASP A 222 -4.23 3.83 4.39
CA ASP A 222 -3.82 2.62 5.09
C ASP A 222 -2.80 1.77 4.32
N SER A 223 -1.76 2.42 3.79
CA SER A 223 -0.68 1.73 3.08
C SER A 223 0.32 1.09 4.05
N THR A 224 0.50 -0.23 3.95
CA THR A 224 1.47 -1.01 4.75
C THR A 224 2.92 -0.57 4.55
N ALA A 225 3.21 0.11 3.43
CA ALA A 225 4.50 0.70 3.10
C ALA A 225 4.77 2.04 3.80
N SER A 226 3.84 2.52 4.65
CA SER A 226 4.04 3.76 5.39
C SER A 226 5.29 3.69 6.29
N PRO A 227 6.18 4.70 6.26
CA PRO A 227 7.33 4.78 7.15
C PRO A 227 6.97 4.81 8.63
N LEU A 228 5.73 5.18 8.98
CA LEU A 228 5.28 5.20 10.38
C LEU A 228 5.29 3.79 11.00
N TYR A 229 4.97 2.74 10.22
CA TYR A 229 5.08 1.36 10.71
C TYR A 229 6.53 0.88 10.81
N GLY A 230 7.47 1.61 10.21
CA GLY A 230 8.89 1.27 10.20
C GLY A 230 9.63 1.67 11.48
N THR A 231 9.00 2.42 12.38
CA THR A 231 9.64 2.95 13.60
C THR A 231 8.72 2.81 14.82
N VAL A 232 9.32 2.66 16.01
CA VAL A 232 8.57 2.62 17.27
C VAL A 232 7.83 3.95 17.49
N ASP A 233 8.51 5.08 17.30
CA ASP A 233 7.90 6.41 17.44
C ASP A 233 6.71 6.63 16.49
N GLY A 234 6.83 6.18 15.24
CA GLY A 234 5.74 6.28 14.27
C GLY A 234 4.52 5.44 14.67
N ILE A 235 4.73 4.25 15.22
CA ILE A 235 3.66 3.39 15.75
C ILE A 235 3.00 4.03 16.97
N GLU A 236 3.78 4.62 17.87
CA GLU A 236 3.26 5.35 19.04
C GLU A 236 2.44 6.59 18.64
N MET A 237 2.85 7.31 17.59
CA MET A 237 2.04 8.41 17.04
C MET A 237 0.66 7.94 16.57
N ILE A 238 0.59 6.78 15.91
CA ILE A 238 -0.68 6.18 15.46
C ILE A 238 -1.52 5.75 16.68
N LEU A 239 -0.92 5.10 17.66
CA LEU A 239 -1.59 4.66 18.89
C LEU A 239 -2.16 5.86 19.67
N ALA A 240 -1.37 6.92 19.85
CA ALA A 240 -1.80 8.15 20.52
C ALA A 240 -3.02 8.77 19.82
N PHE A 241 -2.98 8.85 18.48
CA PHE A 241 -4.11 9.35 17.68
C PHE A 241 -5.36 8.49 17.84
N LYS A 242 -5.20 7.15 17.75
CA LYS A 242 -6.31 6.20 17.86
C LYS A 242 -6.98 6.24 19.23
N ARG A 243 -6.20 6.44 20.30
CA ARG A 243 -6.70 6.52 21.69
C ARG A 243 -7.46 7.82 21.97
N SER A 244 -7.20 8.89 21.23
CA SER A 244 -7.79 10.21 21.51
C SER A 244 -8.15 11.00 20.25
N PRO A 245 -9.10 10.49 19.42
CA PRO A 245 -9.56 11.23 18.24
C PRO A 245 -10.36 12.47 18.67
N ALA A 246 -9.87 13.65 18.30
CA ALA A 246 -10.40 14.92 18.79
C ALA A 246 -11.62 15.39 17.98
N THR A 247 -11.53 15.36 16.64
CA THR A 247 -12.56 15.91 15.74
C THR A 247 -13.51 14.82 15.20
N SER A 248 -14.60 15.22 14.54
CA SER A 248 -15.47 14.27 13.81
C SER A 248 -14.71 13.57 12.68
N PHE A 249 -13.76 14.26 12.06
CA PHE A 249 -12.91 13.67 11.03
C PHE A 249 -11.91 12.68 11.63
N ASP A 250 -11.29 12.99 12.77
CA ASP A 250 -10.42 12.02 13.46
C ASP A 250 -11.17 10.75 13.84
N LYS A 251 -12.41 10.90 14.33
CA LYS A 251 -13.29 9.76 14.64
C LYS A 251 -13.63 8.96 13.40
N PHE A 252 -13.91 9.62 12.27
CA PHE A 252 -14.10 8.95 10.98
C PHE A 252 -12.83 8.18 10.56
N LEU A 253 -11.64 8.77 10.66
CA LEU A 253 -10.38 8.12 10.34
C LEU A 253 -10.16 6.89 11.23
N VAL A 254 -10.25 7.05 12.56
CA VAL A 254 -10.07 5.95 13.53
C VAL A 254 -11.06 4.82 13.34
N LYS A 255 -12.34 5.14 13.08
CA LYS A 255 -13.39 4.14 12.84
C LYS A 255 -13.08 3.26 11.63
N ASN A 256 -12.48 3.85 10.61
CA ASN A 256 -12.26 3.19 9.33
C ASN A 256 -10.83 2.72 9.09
N TYR A 257 -9.96 2.93 10.07
CA TYR A 257 -8.56 2.50 10.04
C TYR A 257 -8.46 0.99 10.24
N LYS A 258 -7.69 0.31 9.39
CA LYS A 258 -7.62 -1.17 9.35
C LYS A 258 -6.99 -1.84 10.58
N TYR A 259 -6.24 -1.09 11.40
CA TYR A 259 -5.48 -1.69 12.50
C TYR A 259 -6.18 -1.53 13.85
N SER A 260 -6.22 -2.61 14.64
CA SER A 260 -6.57 -2.57 16.06
C SER A 260 -5.45 -1.97 16.91
N ILE A 261 -5.72 -1.73 18.20
CA ILE A 261 -4.66 -1.28 19.12
C ILE A 261 -3.66 -2.42 19.34
N GLU A 262 -4.14 -3.64 19.50
CA GLU A 262 -3.34 -4.84 19.71
C GLU A 262 -2.41 -5.13 18.52
N GLU A 263 -2.92 -4.99 17.28
CA GLU A 263 -2.10 -5.14 16.08
C GLU A 263 -0.99 -4.09 15.99
N LEU A 264 -1.26 -2.83 16.38
CA LEU A 264 -0.22 -1.79 16.43
C LEU A 264 0.83 -2.10 17.50
N GLN A 265 0.41 -2.63 18.66
CA GLN A 265 1.34 -3.09 19.70
C GLN A 265 2.22 -4.24 19.20
N GLU A 266 1.65 -5.17 18.41
CA GLU A 266 2.41 -6.24 17.76
C GLU A 266 3.51 -5.67 16.85
N LEU A 267 3.18 -4.68 16.00
CA LEU A 267 4.17 -4.01 15.14
C LEU A 267 5.29 -3.37 15.98
N GLY A 268 4.93 -2.67 17.06
CA GLY A 268 5.88 -2.01 17.94
C GLY A 268 6.81 -3.00 18.63
N ALA A 269 6.26 -4.10 19.16
CA ALA A 269 7.01 -5.16 19.80
C ALA A 269 7.99 -5.85 18.85
N ILE A 270 7.57 -6.12 17.60
CA ILE A 270 8.46 -6.66 16.56
C ILE A 270 9.61 -5.67 16.29
N LYS A 271 9.33 -4.37 16.11
CA LYS A 271 10.39 -3.37 15.89
C LYS A 271 11.41 -3.33 17.04
N LEU A 272 10.96 -3.37 18.28
CA LEU A 272 11.82 -3.41 19.47
C LEU A 272 12.65 -4.70 19.54
N LEU A 273 12.03 -5.85 19.23
CA LEU A 273 12.69 -7.14 19.19
C LEU A 273 13.84 -7.14 18.17
N TYR A 274 13.59 -6.64 16.96
CA TYR A 274 14.59 -6.55 15.89
C TYR A 274 15.70 -5.51 16.15
N SER A 275 15.45 -4.50 16.98
CA SER A 275 16.51 -3.58 17.43
C SER A 275 17.31 -4.11 18.61
N GLY A 276 16.94 -5.27 19.16
CA GLY A 276 17.57 -5.86 20.35
C GLY A 276 17.13 -5.23 21.68
N ASP A 277 16.08 -4.41 21.69
CA ASP A 277 15.47 -3.91 22.93
C ASP A 277 14.49 -4.95 23.49
N LEU A 278 15.07 -6.04 23.98
CA LEU A 278 14.34 -7.23 24.41
C LEU A 278 13.47 -6.97 25.65
N THR A 279 13.84 -5.99 26.48
CA THR A 279 13.04 -5.64 27.66
C THR A 279 11.72 -5.02 27.23
N ASN A 280 11.77 -3.96 26.41
CA ASN A 280 10.55 -3.31 25.94
C ASN A 280 9.76 -4.21 24.96
N ALA A 281 10.44 -4.99 24.12
CA ALA A 281 9.77 -5.95 23.24
C ALA A 281 8.90 -6.95 24.03
N ALA A 282 9.45 -7.55 25.10
CA ALA A 282 8.73 -8.52 25.92
C ALA A 282 7.51 -7.90 26.62
N GLU A 283 7.62 -6.66 27.13
CA GLU A 283 6.48 -5.96 27.73
C GLU A 283 5.43 -5.58 26.68
N THR A 284 5.83 -5.07 25.51
CA THR A 284 4.89 -4.65 24.47
C THR A 284 4.16 -5.84 23.84
N PHE A 285 4.81 -7.00 23.67
CA PHE A 285 4.14 -8.21 23.17
C PHE A 285 2.98 -8.68 24.09
N LYS A 286 3.03 -8.40 25.40
CA LYS A 286 1.91 -8.70 26.32
C LYS A 286 0.66 -7.88 25.99
N LEU A 287 0.81 -6.77 25.28
CA LEU A 287 -0.28 -5.88 24.84
C LEU A 287 -0.78 -6.20 23.41
N ALA A 288 -0.16 -7.15 22.72
CA ALA A 288 -0.37 -7.46 21.30
C ALA A 288 -1.52 -8.46 21.02
N GLY A 289 -2.36 -8.73 22.01
CA GLY A 289 -3.57 -9.54 21.85
C GLY A 289 -3.31 -11.00 21.45
N GLU A 290 -4.31 -11.62 20.81
CA GLU A 290 -4.33 -13.05 20.51
C GLU A 290 -3.28 -13.47 19.47
N ASN A 291 -2.96 -12.61 18.48
CA ASN A 291 -1.98 -12.93 17.45
C ASN A 291 -0.60 -13.25 18.04
N ALA A 292 -0.17 -12.49 19.07
CA ALA A 292 1.10 -12.73 19.74
C ALA A 292 1.11 -14.00 20.62
N GLN A 293 -0.06 -14.58 20.91
CA GLN A 293 -0.23 -15.81 21.68
C GLN A 293 -0.34 -17.06 20.81
N ARG A 294 -0.35 -16.93 19.48
CA ARG A 294 -0.38 -18.10 18.58
C ARG A 294 0.92 -18.88 18.70
N GLU A 295 0.78 -20.21 18.73
CA GLU A 295 1.92 -21.13 18.74
C GLU A 295 2.70 -21.00 17.43
N LEU A 296 4.02 -20.84 17.55
CA LEU A 296 4.95 -20.89 16.43
C LEU A 296 5.06 -22.33 15.91
N LYS A 297 5.21 -22.47 14.60
CA LYS A 297 5.36 -23.79 13.95
C LYS A 297 6.65 -24.55 14.26
N ALA A 298 7.69 -23.88 14.75
CA ALA A 298 8.98 -24.47 15.11
C ALA A 298 9.50 -23.87 16.43
N ASP A 299 10.46 -24.55 17.05
CA ASP A 299 11.28 -23.97 18.10
C ASP A 299 12.27 -22.96 17.48
N PRO A 300 12.13 -21.66 17.77
CA PRO A 300 12.98 -20.62 17.20
C PRO A 300 14.41 -20.64 17.78
N PHE A 301 14.74 -21.53 18.71
CA PHE A 301 16.09 -21.73 19.23
C PHE A 301 16.79 -22.97 18.65
N MET A 302 16.07 -23.78 17.86
CA MET A 302 16.59 -24.95 17.15
C MET A 302 17.44 -24.53 15.95
N ILE A 303 18.62 -25.11 15.78
CA ILE A 303 19.52 -24.74 14.68
C ILE A 303 20.19 -25.96 14.04
N HIS A 304 20.39 -25.89 12.73
CA HIS A 304 20.95 -26.95 11.92
C HIS A 304 22.04 -26.42 10.97
N ILE A 305 22.91 -27.34 10.51
CA ILE A 305 23.91 -27.00 9.48
C ILE A 305 23.19 -26.58 8.20
N LYS A 306 22.26 -27.43 7.75
CA LYS A 306 21.34 -27.15 6.65
C LYS A 306 19.99 -26.67 7.19
N ASP A 307 19.61 -25.46 6.83
CA ASP A 307 18.27 -24.93 7.18
C ASP A 307 17.18 -25.76 6.50
N CYS A 308 16.17 -26.20 7.27
CA CYS A 308 15.02 -26.93 6.74
C CYS A 308 13.71 -26.58 7.48
N HIS A 309 13.00 -25.58 6.95
CA HIS A 309 11.72 -25.11 7.50
C HIS A 309 10.70 -26.25 7.70
N GLU A 310 10.47 -27.05 6.66
CA GLU A 310 9.49 -28.14 6.71
C GLU A 310 9.89 -29.29 7.64
N CYS A 311 11.20 -29.50 7.83
CA CYS A 311 11.70 -30.51 8.75
C CYS A 311 11.46 -30.05 10.19
N ASP A 312 11.82 -28.80 10.49
CA ASP A 312 11.70 -28.21 11.81
C ASP A 312 10.23 -28.13 12.26
N PHE A 313 9.31 -27.85 11.34
CA PHE A 313 7.86 -27.84 11.63
C PHE A 313 7.31 -29.21 12.03
N LYS A 314 7.94 -30.29 11.55
CA LYS A 314 7.53 -31.68 11.83
C LYS A 314 8.24 -32.26 13.05
N ALA A 315 9.36 -31.68 13.46
CA ALA A 315 10.13 -32.15 14.60
C ALA A 315 9.35 -31.91 15.91
N PRO A 316 9.36 -32.85 16.87
CA PRO A 316 8.87 -32.57 18.22
C PRO A 316 9.66 -31.40 18.83
N HIS A 317 8.96 -30.38 19.30
CA HIS A 317 9.59 -29.14 19.74
C HIS A 317 8.85 -28.48 20.91
N THR A 318 9.55 -27.60 21.62
CA THR A 318 8.93 -26.74 22.63
C THR A 318 8.03 -25.72 21.95
N LYS A 319 6.79 -25.62 22.42
CA LYS A 319 5.80 -24.68 21.88
C LYS A 319 6.10 -23.28 22.39
N TYR A 320 6.49 -22.39 21.49
CA TYR A 320 6.66 -20.96 21.76
C TYR A 320 5.52 -20.16 21.13
N THR A 321 5.24 -18.99 21.70
CA THR A 321 4.44 -17.92 21.10
C THR A 321 5.36 -16.71 20.92
N LYS A 322 4.90 -15.62 20.28
CA LYS A 322 5.73 -14.40 20.19
C LYS A 322 6.06 -13.84 21.58
N VAL A 323 5.10 -13.93 22.51
CA VAL A 323 5.28 -13.52 23.91
C VAL A 323 6.35 -14.37 24.59
N THR A 324 6.19 -15.70 24.60
CA THR A 324 7.14 -16.57 25.32
C THR A 324 8.51 -16.63 24.64
N PHE A 325 8.56 -16.42 23.31
CA PHE A 325 9.80 -16.20 22.59
C PHE A 325 10.53 -14.94 23.08
N ALA A 326 9.84 -13.79 23.12
CA ALA A 326 10.44 -12.53 23.59
C ALA A 326 10.90 -12.61 25.05
N ASP A 327 10.12 -13.25 25.93
CA ASP A 327 10.51 -13.50 27.33
C ASP A 327 11.79 -14.36 27.41
N ARG A 328 11.90 -15.41 26.58
CA ARG A 328 13.10 -16.24 26.53
C ARG A 328 14.30 -15.49 25.96
N MET A 329 14.13 -14.70 24.90
CA MET A 329 15.19 -13.84 24.35
C MET A 329 15.72 -12.88 25.44
N LEU A 330 14.84 -12.25 26.22
CA LEU A 330 15.22 -11.39 27.34
C LEU A 330 15.98 -12.14 28.43
N ALA A 331 15.52 -13.33 28.82
CA ALA A 331 16.20 -14.16 29.82
C ALA A 331 17.60 -14.58 29.35
N LEU A 332 17.72 -15.04 28.10
CA LEU A 332 19.00 -15.40 27.48
C LEU A 332 19.94 -14.20 27.38
N SER A 333 19.43 -13.02 27.03
CA SER A 333 20.23 -11.79 26.99
C SER A 333 20.81 -11.43 28.35
N ARG A 334 20.04 -11.57 29.44
CA ARG A 334 20.55 -11.39 30.81
C ARG A 334 21.61 -12.43 31.17
N ALA A 335 21.36 -13.71 30.89
CA ALA A 335 22.31 -14.79 31.17
C ALA A 335 23.61 -14.66 30.35
N SER A 336 23.53 -14.13 29.12
CA SER A 336 24.69 -13.92 28.25
C SER A 336 25.69 -12.89 28.78
N GLN A 337 25.29 -12.04 29.73
CA GLN A 337 26.18 -11.04 30.36
C GLN A 337 27.19 -11.64 31.36
N GLY A 338 27.05 -12.94 31.68
CA GLY A 338 27.95 -13.65 32.57
C GLY A 338 29.32 -13.97 31.94
N GLN A 339 29.98 -14.99 32.48
CA GLN A 339 31.27 -15.49 32.00
C GLN A 339 31.26 -17.02 31.88
N GLY A 340 32.20 -17.57 31.10
CA GLY A 340 32.38 -19.01 30.94
C GLY A 340 31.28 -19.70 30.12
N ASP A 341 31.23 -21.03 30.23
CA ASP A 341 30.43 -21.88 29.33
C ASP A 341 28.92 -21.65 29.47
N GLU A 342 28.42 -21.29 30.65
CA GLU A 342 26.99 -20.97 30.85
C GLU A 342 26.57 -19.71 30.07
N ALA A 343 27.37 -18.64 30.19
CA ALA A 343 27.13 -17.41 29.43
C ALA A 343 27.36 -17.62 27.92
N ALA A 344 28.30 -18.49 27.54
CA ALA A 344 28.54 -18.86 26.15
C ALA A 344 27.34 -19.61 25.54
N GLN A 345 26.76 -20.55 26.28
CA GLN A 345 25.57 -21.29 25.88
C GLN A 345 24.35 -20.36 25.77
N ALA A 346 24.15 -19.47 26.74
CA ALA A 346 23.09 -18.46 26.65
C ALA A 346 23.25 -17.53 25.45
N SER A 347 24.49 -17.12 25.14
CA SER A 347 24.82 -16.34 23.95
C SER A 347 24.50 -17.12 22.67
N PHE A 348 24.77 -18.42 22.64
CA PHE A 348 24.53 -19.26 21.47
C PHE A 348 23.04 -19.42 21.18
N GLU A 349 22.24 -19.71 22.22
CA GLU A 349 20.80 -19.79 22.09
C GLU A 349 20.19 -18.44 21.70
N LEU A 350 20.67 -17.33 22.29
CA LEU A 350 20.23 -15.99 21.91
C LEU A 350 20.52 -15.69 20.43
N ALA A 351 21.71 -16.07 19.95
CA ALA A 351 22.09 -15.94 18.55
C ALA A 351 21.18 -16.78 17.63
N ASN A 352 20.84 -18.01 18.03
CA ASN A 352 19.89 -18.85 17.29
C ASN A 352 18.52 -18.17 17.21
N GLY A 353 18.02 -17.59 18.30
CA GLY A 353 16.76 -16.86 18.30
C GLY A 353 16.76 -15.69 17.30
N PHE A 354 17.82 -14.87 17.28
CA PHE A 354 17.98 -13.80 16.31
C PHE A 354 18.12 -14.30 14.86
N TYR A 355 18.85 -15.40 14.63
CA TYR A 355 18.95 -16.02 13.31
C TYR A 355 17.59 -16.52 12.84
N ASN A 356 16.87 -17.24 13.70
CA ASN A 356 15.66 -17.94 13.32
C ASN A 356 14.46 -17.02 13.13
N MET A 357 14.41 -15.88 13.82
CA MET A 357 13.37 -14.88 13.57
C MET A 357 13.53 -14.18 12.22
N SER A 358 14.67 -14.31 11.53
CA SER A 358 14.91 -13.70 10.22
C SER A 358 14.15 -14.35 9.06
N PHE A 359 14.27 -13.78 7.87
CA PHE A 359 13.80 -14.38 6.62
C PHE A 359 14.44 -15.74 6.32
N TYR A 360 15.67 -15.99 6.77
CA TYR A 360 16.38 -17.25 6.50
C TYR A 360 15.98 -18.37 7.47
N GLY A 361 15.66 -17.95 8.69
CA GLY A 361 15.36 -18.77 9.84
C GLY A 361 13.99 -19.45 9.82
N ASN A 362 13.80 -20.45 10.68
CA ASN A 362 12.55 -21.21 10.78
C ASN A 362 11.38 -20.47 11.47
N GLY A 363 11.64 -19.33 12.11
CA GLY A 363 10.71 -18.56 12.93
C GLY A 363 10.02 -17.40 12.20
N ARG A 364 9.78 -17.50 10.88
CA ARG A 364 9.20 -16.40 10.08
C ARG A 364 7.85 -15.88 10.60
N GLU A 365 7.09 -16.71 11.30
CA GLU A 365 5.83 -16.31 11.95
C GLU A 365 6.03 -15.23 13.02
N ILE A 366 7.25 -15.04 13.54
CA ILE A 366 7.57 -13.99 14.52
C ILE A 366 7.34 -12.60 13.91
N PHE A 367 7.79 -12.35 12.68
CA PHE A 367 7.58 -11.07 11.98
C PHE A 367 6.33 -11.04 11.11
N ASP A 368 5.68 -12.18 10.87
CA ASP A 368 4.43 -12.21 10.11
C ASP A 368 3.31 -11.55 10.93
N THR A 369 2.52 -10.69 10.29
CA THR A 369 1.45 -9.93 10.93
C THR A 369 0.18 -10.03 10.10
N HIS A 370 -0.97 -9.69 10.69
CA HIS A 370 -2.24 -9.79 9.98
C HIS A 370 -2.27 -9.06 8.63
N HIS A 371 -1.55 -7.93 8.53
CA HIS A 371 -1.46 -7.12 7.31
C HIS A 371 -0.12 -7.27 6.57
N HIS A 372 0.70 -8.26 6.94
CA HIS A 372 2.01 -8.56 6.32
C HIS A 372 2.95 -7.33 6.26
N ASN A 373 2.98 -6.53 7.33
CA ASN A 373 3.73 -5.26 7.39
C ASN A 373 5.23 -5.40 7.17
N PHE A 374 5.81 -6.57 7.44
CA PHE A 374 7.24 -6.82 7.34
C PHE A 374 7.58 -7.88 6.28
N TYR A 375 6.59 -8.37 5.54
CA TYR A 375 6.83 -9.41 4.55
C TYR A 375 7.47 -8.81 3.30
N PRO A 376 8.59 -9.37 2.80
CA PRO A 376 9.23 -8.87 1.58
C PRO A 376 8.39 -9.21 0.35
N ASP A 377 8.44 -8.35 -0.67
CA ASP A 377 7.86 -8.67 -1.97
C ASP A 377 8.73 -9.73 -2.69
N VAL A 378 8.29 -10.97 -2.61
CA VAL A 378 8.96 -12.14 -3.19
C VAL A 378 8.84 -12.23 -4.71
N SER A 379 8.06 -11.35 -5.36
CA SER A 379 8.02 -11.29 -6.84
C SER A 379 9.39 -10.95 -7.44
N SER A 380 10.21 -10.19 -6.69
CA SER A 380 11.59 -9.84 -7.04
C SER A 380 12.56 -11.03 -7.02
N LEU A 381 12.26 -12.10 -6.28
CA LEU A 381 13.13 -13.29 -6.20
C LEU A 381 12.95 -14.25 -7.39
N TYR A 382 11.84 -14.16 -8.12
CA TYR A 382 11.52 -15.05 -9.25
C TYR A 382 11.83 -14.46 -10.63
N TYR A 383 12.03 -13.14 -10.76
CA TYR A 383 12.11 -12.45 -12.07
C TYR A 383 13.43 -11.71 -12.38
N GLY A 384 14.51 -12.01 -11.67
CA GLY A 384 15.85 -11.52 -12.03
C GLY A 384 16.19 -10.09 -11.54
N PRO A 385 17.42 -9.60 -11.79
CA PRO A 385 18.08 -8.57 -10.98
C PRO A 385 17.68 -7.12 -11.33
N VAL A 386 16.47 -6.88 -11.84
CA VAL A 386 16.06 -5.55 -12.27
C VAL A 386 14.64 -5.28 -11.81
N PHE A 387 14.46 -4.72 -10.59
CA PHE A 387 13.51 -3.63 -10.38
C PHE A 387 13.92 -2.78 -9.15
N PRO A 388 13.79 -1.45 -9.21
CA PRO A 388 14.00 -0.57 -8.06
C PRO A 388 12.83 -0.72 -7.06
N SER A 389 13.17 -0.97 -5.79
CA SER A 389 12.53 -0.39 -4.59
C SER A 389 11.00 -0.21 -4.50
N ASN A 390 10.18 -1.01 -5.15
CA ASN A 390 8.73 -1.06 -4.90
C ASN A 390 8.36 -2.11 -3.82
N GLY A 391 9.35 -2.71 -3.16
CA GLY A 391 9.14 -3.52 -1.97
C GLY A 391 8.66 -2.66 -0.80
N ASN A 392 7.89 -3.27 0.11
CA ASN A 392 7.53 -2.62 1.36
C ASN A 392 8.81 -2.26 2.15
N PRO A 393 9.14 -0.97 2.36
CA PRO A 393 10.39 -0.55 3.00
C PRO A 393 10.50 -1.06 4.44
N ASN A 394 9.37 -1.39 5.07
CA ASN A 394 9.35 -1.92 6.42
C ASN A 394 9.89 -3.37 6.49
N SER A 395 9.98 -4.08 5.36
CA SER A 395 10.45 -5.47 5.29
C SER A 395 11.97 -5.63 5.48
N GLU A 396 12.78 -4.57 5.38
CA GLU A 396 14.24 -4.68 5.43
C GLU A 396 14.76 -5.30 6.75
N ILE A 397 14.03 -5.10 7.86
CA ILE A 397 14.45 -5.62 9.17
C ILE A 397 14.59 -7.14 9.20
N VAL A 398 13.81 -7.87 8.40
CA VAL A 398 13.77 -9.35 8.47
C VAL A 398 15.03 -10.00 7.90
N PHE A 399 15.86 -9.23 7.19
CA PHE A 399 17.13 -9.67 6.62
C PHE A 399 18.33 -9.36 7.52
N ASN A 400 18.15 -8.60 8.60
CA ASN A 400 19.25 -8.18 9.46
C ASN A 400 19.83 -9.38 10.26
N MET A 401 21.14 -9.60 10.14
CA MET A 401 21.89 -10.67 10.80
C MET A 401 22.83 -10.19 11.91
N ASP A 402 22.92 -8.89 12.16
CA ASP A 402 23.99 -8.29 12.97
C ASP A 402 23.95 -8.75 14.43
N LEU A 403 22.75 -8.84 15.00
CA LEU A 403 22.58 -9.34 16.38
C LEU A 403 22.90 -10.84 16.48
N ALA A 404 22.49 -11.65 15.50
CA ALA A 404 22.81 -13.07 15.47
C ALA A 404 24.34 -13.27 15.42
N GLU A 405 25.02 -12.60 14.49
CA GLU A 405 26.48 -12.67 14.37
C GLU A 405 27.19 -12.20 15.64
N LYS A 406 26.79 -11.05 16.18
CA LYS A 406 27.35 -10.51 17.44
C LYS A 406 27.36 -11.57 18.53
N TYR A 407 26.23 -12.25 18.73
CA TYR A 407 26.12 -13.25 19.79
C TYR A 407 26.82 -14.57 19.45
N TYR A 408 26.91 -14.98 18.17
CA TYR A 408 27.77 -16.11 17.79
C TYR A 408 29.26 -15.83 18.02
N VAL A 409 29.72 -14.60 17.75
CA VAL A 409 31.09 -14.18 18.08
C VAL A 409 31.32 -14.17 19.59
N GLN A 410 30.36 -13.67 20.37
CA GLN A 410 30.41 -13.73 21.82
C GLN A 410 30.50 -15.17 22.33
N THR A 411 29.72 -16.10 21.77
CA THR A 411 29.79 -17.53 22.06
C THR A 411 31.20 -18.09 21.84
N MET A 412 31.84 -17.78 20.72
CA MET A 412 33.21 -18.25 20.44
C MET A 412 34.24 -17.73 21.44
N ASN A 413 34.06 -16.51 21.93
CA ASN A 413 34.96 -15.87 22.89
C ASN A 413 34.80 -16.46 24.30
N LEU A 414 33.58 -16.84 24.69
CA LEU A 414 33.27 -17.31 26.04
C LEU A 414 33.44 -18.81 26.24
N PHE A 415 33.14 -19.64 25.24
CA PHE A 415 33.28 -21.10 25.41
C PHE A 415 34.73 -21.48 25.68
N SER A 416 34.93 -22.51 26.48
CA SER A 416 36.20 -23.22 26.58
C SER A 416 36.31 -24.31 25.50
N ASN A 417 35.19 -24.99 25.22
CA ASN A 417 35.11 -26.16 24.37
C ASN A 417 35.23 -25.83 22.86
N LYS A 418 36.19 -26.47 22.19
CA LYS A 418 36.50 -26.26 20.76
C LYS A 418 35.37 -26.70 19.81
N GLU A 419 34.62 -27.76 20.14
CA GLU A 419 33.44 -28.19 19.35
C GLU A 419 32.37 -27.10 19.36
N ASN A 420 32.04 -26.55 20.53
CA ASN A 420 31.03 -25.50 20.64
C ASN A 420 31.47 -24.19 19.96
N LYS A 421 32.76 -23.85 20.01
CA LYS A 421 33.30 -22.74 19.20
C LYS A 421 33.17 -23.00 17.71
N THR A 422 33.39 -24.22 17.25
CA THR A 422 33.24 -24.58 15.84
C THR A 422 31.79 -24.38 15.38
N LYS A 423 30.82 -24.79 16.20
CA LYS A 423 29.39 -24.55 15.94
C LYS A 423 29.09 -23.08 15.77
N ALA A 424 29.52 -22.25 16.72
CA ALA A 424 29.31 -20.81 16.66
C ALA A 424 30.04 -20.14 15.48
N ALA A 425 31.26 -20.56 15.15
CA ALA A 425 32.00 -20.08 13.98
C ALA A 425 31.24 -20.38 12.68
N PHE A 426 30.67 -21.58 12.55
CA PHE A 426 29.88 -21.93 11.38
C PHE A 426 28.59 -21.14 11.27
N MET A 427 27.90 -20.92 12.38
CA MET A 427 26.69 -20.10 12.37
C MET A 427 26.99 -18.62 12.08
N ALA A 428 28.12 -18.08 12.58
CA ALA A 428 28.60 -16.75 12.19
C ALA A 428 28.95 -16.67 10.69
N ALA A 429 29.46 -17.76 10.11
CA ALA A 429 29.66 -17.84 8.68
C ALA A 429 28.33 -17.74 7.91
N LYS A 430 27.27 -18.42 8.36
CA LYS A 430 25.94 -18.31 7.74
C LYS A 430 25.40 -16.88 7.78
N THR A 431 25.57 -16.16 8.90
CA THR A 431 25.18 -14.74 9.00
C THR A 431 25.96 -13.85 8.03
N GLU A 432 27.27 -14.09 7.89
CA GLU A 432 28.14 -13.39 6.93
C GLU A 432 27.68 -13.64 5.49
N GLN A 433 27.32 -14.89 5.15
CA GLN A 433 26.82 -15.24 3.82
C GLN A 433 25.47 -14.60 3.50
N ASN A 434 24.52 -14.65 4.43
CA ASN A 434 23.19 -14.06 4.24
C ASN A 434 23.29 -12.56 3.93
N ARG A 435 24.08 -11.79 4.71
CA ARG A 435 24.29 -10.36 4.42
C ARG A 435 24.92 -10.09 3.06
N PHE A 436 25.88 -10.92 2.64
CA PHE A 436 26.50 -10.77 1.33
C PHE A 436 25.46 -10.94 0.22
N PHE A 437 24.67 -12.00 0.25
CA PHE A 437 23.65 -12.25 -0.79
C PHE A 437 22.47 -11.27 -0.73
N ASP A 438 22.16 -10.69 0.44
CA ASP A 438 21.17 -9.63 0.55
C ASP A 438 21.59 -8.33 -0.14
N THR A 439 22.88 -7.99 -0.06
CA THR A 439 23.45 -6.77 -0.67
C THR A 439 23.87 -6.97 -2.12
N HIS A 440 24.21 -8.20 -2.51
CA HIS A 440 24.70 -8.58 -3.84
C HIS A 440 23.73 -9.54 -4.54
N ARG A 441 22.46 -9.12 -4.66
CA ARG A 441 21.38 -9.93 -5.24
C ARG A 441 21.58 -10.26 -6.72
N ASP A 442 22.44 -9.52 -7.41
CA ASP A 442 22.83 -9.80 -8.80
C ASP A 442 23.89 -10.91 -8.92
N GLY A 443 24.32 -11.48 -7.78
CA GLY A 443 25.32 -12.54 -7.70
C GLY A 443 26.75 -12.06 -7.98
N LYS A 444 26.99 -10.75 -8.09
CA LYS A 444 28.32 -10.19 -8.33
C LYS A 444 28.93 -9.73 -7.02
N GLY A 445 30.25 -9.85 -6.88
CA GLY A 445 30.97 -9.36 -5.71
C GLY A 445 31.86 -10.43 -5.10
N ASP A 446 32.83 -9.98 -4.30
CA ASP A 446 33.73 -10.87 -3.59
C ASP A 446 33.09 -11.33 -2.29
N GLN A 447 32.61 -12.58 -2.30
CA GLN A 447 32.02 -13.23 -1.14
C GLN A 447 33.02 -13.21 0.03
N PRO A 448 32.62 -12.73 1.21
CA PRO A 448 33.47 -12.77 2.39
C PRO A 448 33.61 -14.22 2.89
N TRP A 449 34.80 -14.54 3.40
CA TRP A 449 35.16 -15.89 3.86
C TRP A 449 35.77 -15.87 5.27
N THR A 450 35.48 -14.86 6.06
CA THR A 450 36.17 -14.63 7.34
C THR A 450 36.01 -15.82 8.27
N TYR A 451 34.78 -16.28 8.44
CA TYR A 451 34.47 -17.40 9.34
C TYR A 451 34.77 -18.76 8.72
N PHE A 452 34.66 -18.90 7.40
CA PHE A 452 35.10 -20.11 6.71
C PHE A 452 36.62 -20.31 6.81
N LYS A 453 37.39 -19.23 6.69
CA LYS A 453 38.83 -19.24 6.97
C LYS A 453 39.10 -19.62 8.42
N LEU A 454 38.40 -19.00 9.37
CA LEU A 454 38.54 -19.33 10.79
C LEU A 454 38.25 -20.82 11.07
N LEU A 455 37.21 -21.40 10.46
CA LEU A 455 36.90 -22.82 10.55
C LEU A 455 38.05 -23.69 10.05
N LYS A 456 38.57 -23.39 8.85
CA LYS A 456 39.68 -24.13 8.23
C LYS A 456 40.95 -24.06 9.07
N ASP A 457 41.30 -22.87 9.54
CA ASP A 457 42.59 -22.60 10.19
C ASP A 457 42.62 -23.06 11.65
N SER A 458 41.49 -22.97 12.36
CA SER A 458 41.46 -23.16 13.82
C SER A 458 40.68 -24.38 14.29
N TYR A 459 39.80 -24.96 13.47
CA TYR A 459 38.81 -25.96 13.92
C TYR A 459 38.77 -27.25 13.10
N SER A 460 39.76 -27.52 12.24
CA SER A 460 39.77 -28.69 11.35
C SER A 460 39.80 -30.05 12.05
N ASP A 461 40.19 -30.09 13.32
CA ASP A 461 40.30 -31.27 14.17
C ASP A 461 38.98 -31.66 14.86
N THR A 462 37.96 -30.79 14.83
CA THR A 462 36.70 -31.03 15.52
C THR A 462 35.76 -31.97 14.75
N GLN A 463 34.90 -32.67 15.49
CA GLN A 463 33.87 -33.51 14.91
C GLN A 463 32.85 -32.67 14.14
N TYR A 464 32.45 -31.52 14.69
CA TYR A 464 31.49 -30.65 14.02
C TYR A 464 32.03 -30.11 12.67
N TYR A 465 33.34 -29.86 12.56
CA TYR A 465 33.97 -29.50 11.28
C TYR A 465 33.77 -30.58 10.20
N ARG A 466 33.89 -31.87 10.57
CA ARG A 466 33.61 -32.99 9.66
C ARG A 466 32.15 -33.03 9.23
N GLU A 467 31.23 -32.76 10.14
CA GLU A 467 29.78 -32.68 9.85
C GLU A 467 29.47 -31.54 8.87
N ILE A 468 30.08 -30.37 9.06
CA ILE A 468 29.93 -29.24 8.14
C ILE A 468 30.39 -29.61 6.72
N ILE A 469 31.52 -30.31 6.56
CA ILE A 469 31.98 -30.75 5.24
C ILE A 469 30.98 -31.68 4.55
N ASN A 470 30.31 -32.53 5.33
CA ASN A 470 29.33 -33.50 4.81
C ASN A 470 28.03 -32.82 4.35
N GLU A 471 27.61 -31.75 5.03
CA GLU A 471 26.30 -31.13 4.81
C GLU A 471 26.33 -29.78 4.07
N CYS A 472 27.43 -29.03 4.15
CA CYS A 472 27.56 -27.70 3.56
C CYS A 472 28.41 -27.73 2.27
N GLY A 473 27.74 -27.77 1.12
CA GLY A 473 28.39 -27.74 -0.19
C GLY A 473 29.30 -26.52 -0.41
N THR A 474 28.89 -25.34 0.07
CA THR A 474 29.67 -24.09 -0.05
C THR A 474 30.98 -24.16 0.74
N PHE A 475 30.93 -24.66 1.98
CA PHE A 475 32.14 -24.82 2.78
C PHE A 475 33.08 -25.87 2.19
N ARG A 476 32.53 -26.98 1.70
CA ARG A 476 33.30 -28.01 0.99
C ARG A 476 33.98 -27.47 -0.29
N ALA A 477 33.33 -26.57 -1.01
CA ALA A 477 33.93 -25.90 -2.16
C ALA A 477 35.03 -24.91 -1.73
N TYR A 478 34.83 -24.18 -0.63
CA TYR A 478 35.82 -23.24 -0.09
C TYR A 478 37.13 -23.95 0.31
N ILE A 479 37.06 -25.10 1.00
CA ILE A 479 38.27 -25.83 1.42
C ILE A 479 39.08 -26.40 0.26
N ALA A 480 38.44 -26.62 -0.90
CA ALA A 480 39.06 -27.15 -2.12
C ALA A 480 39.75 -26.07 -2.99
N ARG A 481 39.57 -24.80 -2.63
CA ARG A 481 40.37 -23.68 -3.14
C ARG A 481 41.71 -23.63 -2.40
#